data_AF-J9YXF4-F1
#
_entry.id   AF-J9YXF4-F1
#
_cell.length_a   1.000
_cell.length_b   1.000
_cell.length_c   1.000
_cell.angle_alpha   90.00
_cell.angle_beta   90.00
_cell.angle_gamma   90.00
#
_symmetry.space_group_name_H-M   'P 1'
#
loop_
_entity.id
_entity.type
_entity.pdbx_description
1 polymer ?
#
loop_
_entity_poly.entity_id
_entity_poly.type
_entity_poly.pdbx_seq_one_letter_code
_entity_poly.pdbx_strand_id
1 'polypeptide(L)'
;MSVSRDDFVIAIRSAFLKKQTKQRFSLLSLIFLSIFILFLSNQNFKIISFIKSTINEVIYRGSFVISAPEKALSSISEEFDHIIKVNTKVMILEDELADFKSKDVSLKILEFENQKLREQLDDYLVSSEIIYSKIIIDNNSPYLKSFVINKGSRDGVKVGMVVLDQNYLVGKIIEVNFNTSRVLLLSDINSNIPISISPGNLQAIATGTSDDFAKVNYLKKIHLNKISNDSIVYTSGTGGLIKSGIPIGKIIDFDQTTDEVKIQFFSDFSQLQYVSVASFDKVEKQNEDEISKTDNSWKEGILFKGPSPVQLNERLEALVQEKEINDQIRSQIEAENLKLKDQLSQIQKKLFQSEKKINEQSKVINSHKIDKEEYNFLKLNLEFGPKCAKKTIISKGFKVGSPEYRKCVLRRGIKTND
;
A
#
# COMPACT_ATOMS: atom_id res chain seq x y z
N MET A 1 -55.89 71.61 52.07
CA MET A 1 -56.72 70.40 52.26
C MET A 1 -55.81 69.25 52.59
N SER A 2 -55.86 68.76 53.83
CA SER A 2 -55.07 67.63 54.32
C SER A 2 -55.56 66.34 53.65
N VAL A 3 -54.69 65.71 52.86
CA VAL A 3 -54.95 64.36 52.34
C VAL A 3 -54.93 63.40 53.54
N SER A 4 -56.07 62.81 53.85
CA SER A 4 -56.19 61.89 54.97
C SER A 4 -55.46 60.58 54.67
N ARG A 5 -54.95 59.91 55.70
CA ARG A 5 -54.31 58.59 55.58
C ARG A 5 -55.25 57.51 55.00
N ASP A 6 -56.57 57.74 54.97
CA ASP A 6 -57.55 56.78 54.49
C ASP A 6 -57.66 56.73 52.95
N ASP A 7 -57.41 57.85 52.25
CA ASP A 7 -57.45 57.88 50.77
C ASP A 7 -56.33 57.05 50.14
N PHE A 8 -55.16 56.99 50.78
CA PHE A 8 -54.05 56.15 50.33
C PHE A 8 -54.34 54.65 50.54
N VAL A 9 -55.03 54.29 51.62
CA VAL A 9 -55.37 52.88 51.91
C VAL A 9 -56.45 52.37 50.95
N ILE A 10 -57.41 53.23 50.56
CA ILE A 10 -58.45 52.91 49.56
C ILE A 10 -57.85 52.81 48.15
N ALA A 11 -56.91 53.70 47.79
CA ALA A 11 -56.18 53.63 46.52
C ALA A 11 -55.29 52.38 46.41
N ILE A 12 -54.63 51.98 47.50
CA ILE A 12 -53.78 50.77 47.53
C ILE A 12 -54.62 49.49 47.50
N ARG A 13 -55.76 49.43 48.22
CA ARG A 13 -56.68 48.27 48.16
C ARG A 13 -57.30 48.10 46.78
N SER A 14 -57.70 49.19 46.11
CA SER A 14 -58.27 49.13 44.77
C SER A 14 -57.23 48.79 43.68
N ALA A 15 -55.97 49.21 43.85
CA ALA A 15 -54.88 48.83 42.95
C ALA A 15 -54.44 47.36 43.10
N PHE A 16 -54.43 46.82 44.33
CA PHE A 16 -54.05 45.42 44.58
C PHE A 16 -55.15 44.42 44.20
N LEU A 17 -56.44 44.74 44.41
CA LEU A 17 -57.55 43.93 43.93
C LEU A 17 -57.60 43.85 42.39
N LYS A 18 -57.04 44.83 41.68
CA LYS A 18 -57.01 44.88 40.21
C LYS A 18 -55.98 43.93 39.59
N LYS A 19 -54.94 43.47 40.31
CA LYS A 19 -53.88 42.61 39.74
C LYS A 19 -54.17 41.12 39.90
N GLN A 20 -54.76 40.72 41.04
CA GLN A 20 -55.09 39.32 41.33
C GLN A 20 -56.38 38.85 40.61
N THR A 21 -57.36 39.75 40.44
CA THR A 21 -58.55 39.45 39.63
C THR A 21 -58.24 39.47 38.14
N LYS A 22 -57.41 40.40 37.63
CA LYS A 22 -57.01 40.43 36.20
C LYS A 22 -56.31 39.16 35.74
N GLN A 23 -55.45 38.55 36.55
CA GLN A 23 -54.79 37.29 36.18
C GLN A 23 -55.78 36.11 36.18
N ARG A 24 -56.72 36.05 37.13
CA ARG A 24 -57.76 35.01 37.16
C ARG A 24 -58.77 35.17 36.02
N PHE A 25 -59.19 36.39 35.70
CA PHE A 25 -60.04 36.69 34.52
C PHE A 25 -59.30 36.44 33.21
N SER A 26 -57.99 36.69 33.14
CA SER A 26 -57.19 36.40 31.95
C SER A 26 -57.05 34.90 31.71
N LEU A 27 -56.80 34.09 32.75
CA LEU A 27 -56.72 32.63 32.64
C LEU A 27 -58.09 32.01 32.33
N LEU A 28 -59.16 32.44 33.01
CA LEU A 28 -60.53 31.99 32.72
C LEU A 28 -60.95 32.38 31.31
N SER A 29 -60.62 33.59 30.85
CA SER A 29 -60.90 34.02 29.48
C SER A 29 -60.12 33.20 28.46
N LEU A 30 -58.89 32.79 28.74
CA LEU A 30 -58.07 32.00 27.81
C LEU A 30 -58.54 30.54 27.77
N ILE A 31 -58.94 29.98 28.92
CA ILE A 31 -59.58 28.65 29.00
C ILE A 31 -60.92 28.68 28.27
N PHE A 32 -61.74 29.70 28.50
CA PHE A 32 -63.02 29.87 27.81
C PHE A 32 -62.83 30.07 26.32
N LEU A 33 -61.82 30.85 25.90
CA LEU A 33 -61.46 31.03 24.49
C LEU A 33 -60.98 29.72 23.86
N SER A 34 -60.19 28.92 24.58
CA SER A 34 -59.75 27.59 24.13
C SER A 34 -60.93 26.64 23.94
N ILE A 35 -61.82 26.56 24.94
CA ILE A 35 -63.04 25.75 24.86
C ILE A 35 -63.96 26.25 23.75
N PHE A 36 -64.07 27.56 23.57
CA PHE A 36 -64.87 28.19 22.52
C PHE A 36 -64.29 27.89 21.13
N ILE A 37 -62.96 27.92 20.96
CA ILE A 37 -62.29 27.54 19.72
C ILE A 37 -62.48 26.05 19.43
N LEU A 38 -62.38 25.18 20.44
CA LEU A 38 -62.64 23.74 20.29
C LEU A 38 -64.10 23.46 19.94
N PHE A 39 -65.03 24.17 20.56
CA PHE A 39 -66.46 24.08 20.25
C PHE A 39 -66.76 24.57 18.82
N LEU A 40 -66.21 25.73 18.44
CA LEU A 40 -66.23 26.24 17.08
C LEU A 40 -65.64 25.24 16.10
N SER A 41 -64.54 24.56 16.44
CA SER A 41 -63.90 23.55 15.58
C SER A 41 -64.74 22.28 15.40
N ASN A 42 -65.63 21.95 16.34
CA ASN A 42 -66.50 20.78 16.26
C ASN A 42 -67.77 21.03 15.43
N GLN A 43 -68.22 22.28 15.41
CA GLN A 43 -69.26 22.73 14.51
C GLN A 43 -68.62 22.90 13.13
N ASN A 44 -69.12 22.21 12.10
CA ASN A 44 -68.51 22.10 10.77
C ASN A 44 -68.54 23.43 9.97
N PHE A 45 -68.02 24.53 10.55
CA PHE A 45 -68.04 25.88 9.98
C PHE A 45 -66.98 26.01 8.89
N LYS A 46 -67.43 26.42 7.71
CA LYS A 46 -66.62 26.56 6.49
C LYS A 46 -65.40 27.48 6.63
N ILE A 47 -65.46 28.47 7.54
CA ILE A 47 -64.36 29.40 7.84
C ILE A 47 -63.18 28.67 8.50
N ILE A 48 -63.43 27.73 9.41
CA ILE A 48 -62.38 27.05 10.17
C ILE A 48 -61.63 26.07 9.28
N SER A 49 -62.35 25.38 8.39
CA SER A 49 -61.73 24.52 7.37
C SER A 49 -60.86 25.31 6.38
N PHE A 50 -61.25 26.54 6.02
CA PHE A 50 -60.48 27.40 5.12
C PHE A 50 -59.17 27.87 5.76
N ILE A 51 -59.23 28.39 6.99
CA ILE A 51 -58.04 28.82 7.73
C ILE A 51 -57.07 27.65 7.96
N LYS A 52 -57.60 26.46 8.30
CA LYS A 52 -56.79 25.25 8.46
C LYS A 52 -56.09 24.84 7.16
N SER A 53 -56.77 24.97 6.02
CA SER A 53 -56.18 24.69 4.70
C SER A 53 -55.05 25.66 4.36
N THR A 54 -55.23 26.96 4.61
CA THR A 54 -54.20 27.98 4.32
C THR A 54 -52.98 27.82 5.21
N ILE A 55 -53.17 27.54 6.51
CA ILE A 55 -52.06 27.29 7.44
C ILE A 55 -51.29 26.04 7.03
N ASN A 56 -52.00 24.97 6.65
CA ASN A 56 -51.37 23.74 6.20
C ASN A 56 -50.55 23.97 4.92
N GLU A 57 -51.05 24.76 3.96
CA GLU A 57 -50.30 25.08 2.74
C GLU A 57 -49.01 25.86 3.00
N VAL A 58 -49.02 26.79 3.96
CA VAL A 58 -47.83 27.54 4.40
C VAL A 58 -46.84 26.61 5.12
N ILE A 59 -47.32 25.69 5.95
CA ILE A 59 -46.48 24.70 6.64
C ILE A 59 -45.81 23.76 5.62
N TYR A 60 -46.57 23.25 4.64
CA TYR A 60 -46.02 22.36 3.61
C TYR A 60 -45.01 23.06 2.70
N ARG A 61 -45.24 24.34 2.35
CA ARG A 61 -44.26 25.13 1.57
C ARG A 61 -43.05 25.55 2.41
N GLY A 62 -43.21 25.81 3.71
CA GLY A 62 -42.13 26.14 4.63
C GLY A 62 -41.22 24.95 4.97
N SER A 63 -41.73 23.73 4.91
CA SER A 63 -40.99 22.49 5.19
C SER A 63 -39.75 22.32 4.30
N PHE A 64 -39.77 22.84 3.06
CA PHE A 64 -38.66 22.70 2.12
C PHE A 64 -37.42 23.51 2.54
N VAL A 65 -37.63 24.65 3.23
CA VAL A 65 -36.56 25.54 3.70
C VAL A 65 -35.85 24.98 4.95
N ILE A 66 -36.57 24.20 5.76
CA ILE A 66 -36.03 23.61 7.00
C ILE A 66 -35.19 22.36 6.71
N SER A 67 -35.53 21.57 5.68
CA SER A 67 -34.82 20.33 5.33
C SER A 67 -33.64 20.51 4.36
N ALA A 68 -33.51 21.67 3.72
CA ALA A 68 -32.43 21.95 2.76
C ALA A 68 -31.02 22.03 3.39
N PRO A 69 -30.81 22.67 4.57
CA PRO A 69 -29.48 22.71 5.20
C PRO A 69 -29.00 21.34 5.69
N GLU A 70 -29.91 20.48 6.14
CA GLU A 70 -29.58 19.14 6.66
C GLU A 70 -29.04 18.22 5.55
N LYS A 71 -29.65 18.24 4.36
CA LYS A 71 -29.16 17.48 3.20
C LYS A 71 -27.88 18.05 2.58
N ALA A 72 -27.66 19.37 2.67
CA ALA A 72 -26.43 19.98 2.17
C ALA A 72 -25.22 19.68 3.07
N LEU A 73 -25.41 19.59 4.38
CA LEU A 73 -24.34 19.27 5.33
C LEU A 73 -23.90 17.80 5.25
N SER A 74 -24.82 16.86 4.99
CA SER A 74 -24.46 15.45 4.81
C SER A 74 -23.64 15.20 3.54
N SER A 75 -24.01 15.83 2.41
CA SER A 75 -23.29 15.67 1.13
C SER A 75 -21.86 16.21 1.15
N ILE A 76 -21.61 17.28 1.92
CA ILE A 76 -20.26 17.85 2.06
C ILE A 76 -19.35 16.91 2.86
N SER A 77 -19.87 16.25 3.90
CA SER A 77 -19.06 15.36 4.75
C SER A 77 -18.57 14.10 4.01
N GLU A 78 -19.40 13.52 3.13
CA GLU A 78 -19.02 12.34 2.34
C GLU A 78 -17.97 12.64 1.27
N GLU A 79 -17.98 13.86 0.71
CA GLU A 79 -17.05 14.29 -0.33
C GLU A 79 -15.66 14.66 0.24
N PHE A 80 -15.60 15.24 1.44
CA PHE A 80 -14.34 15.51 2.15
C PHE A 80 -13.62 14.22 2.59
N ASP A 81 -14.36 13.22 3.09
CA ASP A 81 -13.79 11.92 3.47
C ASP A 81 -13.22 11.17 2.24
N HIS A 82 -13.87 11.30 1.08
CA HIS A 82 -13.39 10.68 -0.16
C HIS A 82 -12.09 11.33 -0.65
N ILE A 83 -11.99 12.67 -0.61
CA ILE A 83 -10.79 13.40 -1.04
C ILE A 83 -9.59 13.08 -0.15
N ILE A 84 -9.77 13.01 1.18
CA ILE A 84 -8.68 12.68 2.12
C ILE A 84 -8.22 11.23 1.87
N LYS A 85 -9.15 10.27 1.75
CA LYS A 85 -8.82 8.85 1.52
C LYS A 85 -8.10 8.62 0.18
N VAL A 86 -8.48 9.34 -0.88
CA VAL A 86 -7.81 9.24 -2.18
C VAL A 86 -6.39 9.80 -2.09
N ASN A 87 -6.20 10.97 -1.47
CA ASN A 87 -4.88 11.57 -1.36
C ASN A 87 -3.92 10.74 -0.48
N THR A 88 -4.42 10.14 0.60
CA THR A 88 -3.60 9.22 1.43
C THR A 88 -3.19 7.96 0.65
N LYS A 89 -4.06 7.43 -0.22
CA LYS A 89 -3.72 6.27 -1.06
C LYS A 89 -2.67 6.62 -2.10
N VAL A 90 -2.74 7.80 -2.71
CA VAL A 90 -1.71 8.27 -3.65
C VAL A 90 -0.35 8.36 -2.96
N MET A 91 -0.29 8.96 -1.77
CA MET A 91 0.98 9.06 -1.03
C MET A 91 1.56 7.68 -0.64
N ILE A 92 0.72 6.74 -0.20
CA ILE A 92 1.16 5.37 0.13
C ILE A 92 1.68 4.66 -1.12
N LEU A 93 0.97 4.76 -2.24
CA LEU A 93 1.37 4.14 -3.50
C LEU A 93 2.66 4.75 -4.06
N GLU A 94 2.87 6.05 -3.90
CA GLU A 94 4.12 6.71 -4.29
C GLU A 94 5.31 6.23 -3.44
N ASP A 95 5.10 6.03 -2.14
CA ASP A 95 6.13 5.50 -1.22
C ASP A 95 6.49 4.04 -1.53
N GLU A 96 5.48 3.19 -1.72
CA GLU A 96 5.68 1.79 -2.16
C GLU A 96 6.42 1.72 -3.50
N LEU A 97 6.05 2.59 -4.46
CA LEU A 97 6.71 2.66 -5.77
C LEU A 97 8.16 3.14 -5.65
N ALA A 98 8.45 4.07 -4.74
CA ALA A 98 9.81 4.51 -4.44
C ALA A 98 10.65 3.37 -3.84
N ASP A 99 10.09 2.61 -2.89
CA ASP A 99 10.74 1.44 -2.28
C ASP A 99 11.01 0.34 -3.32
N PHE A 100 10.04 -0.01 -4.16
CA PHE A 100 10.23 -0.98 -5.23
C PHE A 100 11.31 -0.55 -6.23
N LYS A 101 11.32 0.73 -6.63
CA LYS A 101 12.39 1.26 -7.48
C LYS A 101 13.75 1.18 -6.82
N SER A 102 13.84 1.47 -5.52
CA SER A 102 15.09 1.34 -4.77
C SER A 102 15.58 -0.11 -4.76
N LYS A 103 14.69 -1.07 -4.49
CA LYS A 103 15.00 -2.50 -4.50
C LYS A 103 15.44 -2.98 -5.88
N ASP A 104 14.76 -2.56 -6.94
CA ASP A 104 15.13 -2.88 -8.33
C ASP A 104 16.54 -2.37 -8.69
N VAL A 105 16.87 -1.14 -8.31
CA VAL A 105 18.22 -0.58 -8.50
C VAL A 105 19.26 -1.38 -7.72
N SER A 106 18.98 -1.72 -6.45
CA SER A 106 19.89 -2.54 -5.65
C SER A 106 20.10 -3.94 -6.25
N LEU A 107 19.04 -4.57 -6.76
CA LEU A 107 19.14 -5.86 -7.45
C LEU A 107 20.00 -5.75 -8.71
N LYS A 108 19.80 -4.73 -9.54
CA LYS A 108 20.61 -4.50 -10.74
C LYS A 108 22.08 -4.26 -10.43
N ILE A 109 22.38 -3.49 -9.38
CA ILE A 109 23.77 -3.29 -8.91
C ILE A 109 24.38 -4.62 -8.48
N LEU A 110 23.64 -5.40 -7.69
CA LEU A 110 24.09 -6.71 -7.21
C LEU A 110 24.29 -7.70 -8.36
N GLU A 111 23.43 -7.69 -9.37
CA GLU A 111 23.57 -8.49 -10.59
C GLU A 111 24.82 -8.10 -11.37
N PHE A 112 25.06 -6.79 -11.56
CA PHE A 112 26.25 -6.27 -12.23
C PHE A 112 27.53 -6.62 -11.48
N GLU A 113 27.55 -6.47 -10.15
CA GLU A 113 28.68 -6.87 -9.31
C GLU A 113 28.92 -8.38 -9.40
N ASN A 114 27.87 -9.21 -9.33
CA ASN A 114 27.99 -10.65 -9.49
C ASN A 114 28.50 -11.04 -10.87
N GLN A 115 28.04 -10.37 -11.93
CA GLN A 115 28.54 -10.61 -13.28
C GLN A 115 30.04 -10.30 -13.36
N LYS A 116 30.45 -9.13 -12.88
CA LYS A 116 31.86 -8.73 -12.87
C LYS A 116 32.74 -9.69 -12.06
N LEU A 117 32.27 -10.15 -10.90
CA LEU A 117 32.97 -11.14 -10.10
C LEU A 117 33.10 -12.48 -10.83
N ARG A 118 32.05 -12.92 -11.54
CA ARG A 118 32.09 -14.15 -12.34
C ARG A 118 33.04 -14.06 -13.53
N GLU A 119 33.11 -12.89 -14.20
CA GLU A 119 34.06 -12.62 -15.29
C GLU A 119 35.53 -12.69 -14.82
N GLN A 120 35.79 -12.30 -13.56
CA GLN A 120 37.11 -12.38 -12.94
C GLN A 120 37.50 -13.81 -12.52
N LEU A 121 36.53 -14.69 -12.29
CA LEU A 121 36.76 -16.05 -11.80
C LEU A 121 36.88 -17.12 -12.92
N ASP A 122 36.80 -16.73 -14.20
CA ASP A 122 36.81 -17.63 -15.38
C ASP A 122 35.82 -18.83 -15.27
N ASP A 123 34.79 -18.68 -14.44
CA ASP A 123 33.75 -19.67 -14.15
C ASP A 123 32.37 -19.15 -14.59
N TYR A 124 32.34 -18.44 -15.72
CA TYR A 124 31.12 -17.89 -16.28
C TYR A 124 30.44 -18.94 -17.17
N LEU A 125 29.52 -19.69 -16.55
CA LEU A 125 28.53 -20.51 -17.26
C LEU A 125 27.31 -19.64 -17.58
N VAL A 126 27.16 -19.27 -18.84
CA VAL A 126 25.97 -18.56 -19.34
C VAL A 126 24.96 -19.60 -19.79
N SER A 127 23.68 -19.39 -19.47
CA SER A 127 22.65 -20.19 -20.13
C SER A 127 22.66 -19.82 -21.61
N SER A 128 22.97 -20.78 -22.46
CA SER A 128 22.71 -20.64 -23.88
C SER A 128 21.19 -20.63 -24.13
N GLU A 129 20.83 -20.52 -25.40
CA GLU A 129 19.46 -20.56 -25.93
C GLU A 129 18.51 -21.49 -25.13
N ILE A 130 17.44 -20.90 -24.58
CA ILE A 130 16.41 -21.60 -23.82
C ILE A 130 15.37 -22.16 -24.81
N ILE A 131 15.21 -23.48 -24.84
CA ILE A 131 14.26 -24.16 -25.72
C ILE A 131 13.01 -24.51 -24.91
N TYR A 132 11.88 -23.89 -25.24
CA TYR A 132 10.59 -24.24 -24.65
C TYR A 132 9.99 -25.48 -25.32
N SER A 133 9.50 -26.41 -24.49
CA SER A 133 8.94 -27.67 -24.96
C SER A 133 7.69 -28.06 -24.17
N LYS A 134 6.81 -28.79 -24.85
CA LYS A 134 5.63 -29.42 -24.26
C LYS A 134 5.91 -30.88 -23.96
N ILE A 135 5.44 -31.36 -22.81
CA ILE A 135 5.48 -32.77 -22.45
C ILE A 135 4.40 -33.53 -23.25
N ILE A 136 4.79 -34.62 -23.91
CA ILE A 136 3.88 -35.44 -24.73
C ILE A 136 3.52 -36.75 -24.01
N ILE A 137 4.50 -37.37 -23.34
CA ILE A 137 4.33 -38.68 -22.71
C ILE A 137 4.92 -38.62 -21.31
N ASP A 138 4.08 -38.86 -20.32
CA ASP A 138 4.50 -39.19 -18.97
C ASP A 138 4.47 -40.71 -18.83
N ASN A 139 5.64 -41.35 -18.88
CA ASN A 139 5.71 -42.80 -18.70
C ASN A 139 5.93 -43.06 -17.23
N ASN A 140 4.87 -43.36 -16.49
CA ASN A 140 4.92 -43.67 -15.07
C ASN A 140 5.45 -45.10 -14.82
N SER A 141 6.64 -45.41 -15.35
CA SER A 141 7.33 -46.67 -15.11
C SER A 141 7.81 -46.72 -13.66
N PRO A 142 7.57 -47.82 -12.94
CA PRO A 142 8.04 -47.97 -11.55
C PRO A 142 9.58 -48.05 -11.45
N TYR A 143 10.26 -48.35 -12.56
CA TYR A 143 11.72 -48.50 -12.62
C TYR A 143 12.44 -47.28 -13.21
N LEU A 144 11.72 -46.38 -13.89
CA LEU A 144 12.30 -45.23 -14.56
C LEU A 144 11.30 -44.06 -14.58
N LYS A 145 11.53 -43.07 -13.72
CA LYS A 145 10.80 -41.80 -13.69
C LYS A 145 11.33 -40.89 -14.80
N SER A 146 10.62 -40.85 -15.92
CA SER A 146 10.98 -40.04 -17.08
C SER A 146 9.75 -39.59 -17.87
N PHE A 147 9.87 -38.43 -18.51
CA PHE A 147 8.88 -37.97 -19.49
C PHE A 147 9.53 -37.65 -20.84
N VAL A 148 8.72 -37.57 -21.88
CA VAL A 148 9.15 -37.26 -23.25
C VAL A 148 8.64 -35.89 -23.65
N ILE A 149 9.52 -35.08 -24.22
CA ILE A 149 9.25 -33.73 -24.70
C ILE A 149 9.21 -33.66 -26.22
N ASN A 150 8.47 -32.69 -26.77
CA ASN A 150 8.26 -32.49 -28.21
C ASN A 150 9.41 -31.77 -28.94
N LYS A 151 10.62 -31.86 -28.41
CA LYS A 151 11.82 -31.22 -28.95
C LYS A 151 12.96 -32.22 -29.03
N GLY A 152 13.68 -32.20 -30.15
CA GLY A 152 14.73 -33.18 -30.44
C GLY A 152 16.02 -32.53 -30.94
N SER A 153 16.87 -33.33 -31.59
CA SER A 153 18.15 -32.86 -32.14
C SER A 153 17.96 -31.79 -33.22
N ARG A 154 16.85 -31.82 -33.97
CA ARG A 154 16.48 -30.76 -34.94
C ARG A 154 16.29 -29.40 -34.27
N ASP A 155 15.83 -29.38 -33.02
CA ASP A 155 15.59 -28.17 -32.24
C ASP A 155 16.82 -27.76 -31.40
N GLY A 156 17.98 -28.41 -31.58
CA GLY A 156 19.21 -28.10 -30.85
C GLY A 156 19.34 -28.80 -29.49
N VAL A 157 18.40 -29.68 -29.10
CA VAL A 157 18.48 -30.43 -27.84
C VAL A 157 19.63 -31.43 -27.88
N LYS A 158 20.41 -31.50 -26.80
CA LYS A 158 21.54 -32.43 -26.63
C LYS A 158 21.41 -33.22 -25.33
N VAL A 159 22.00 -34.41 -25.32
CA VAL A 159 22.12 -35.22 -24.09
C VAL A 159 22.92 -34.42 -23.05
N GLY A 160 22.45 -34.43 -21.80
CA GLY A 160 23.06 -33.70 -20.69
C GLY A 160 22.49 -32.31 -20.45
N MET A 161 21.70 -31.74 -21.36
CA MET A 161 21.01 -30.47 -21.12
C MET A 161 20.06 -30.58 -19.93
N VAL A 162 19.92 -29.49 -19.17
CA VAL A 162 19.01 -29.46 -18.01
C VAL A 162 17.59 -29.15 -18.46
N VAL A 163 16.64 -29.63 -17.67
CA VAL A 163 15.22 -29.36 -17.85
C VAL A 163 14.69 -28.65 -16.62
N LEU A 164 14.06 -27.50 -16.85
CA LEU A 164 13.55 -26.62 -15.82
C LEU A 164 12.04 -26.47 -15.95
N ASP A 165 11.37 -26.38 -14.80
CA ASP A 165 10.03 -25.84 -14.69
C ASP A 165 10.17 -24.41 -14.13
N GLN A 166 9.93 -23.43 -14.98
CA GLN A 166 10.25 -22.02 -14.72
C GLN A 166 11.74 -21.84 -14.38
N ASN A 167 12.07 -21.75 -13.09
CA ASN A 167 13.43 -21.58 -12.58
C ASN A 167 13.90 -22.78 -11.73
N TYR A 168 13.04 -23.80 -11.54
CA TYR A 168 13.33 -24.97 -10.71
C TYR A 168 13.86 -26.12 -11.55
N LEU A 169 14.87 -26.82 -11.04
CA LEU A 169 15.39 -28.01 -11.72
C LEU A 169 14.40 -29.17 -11.61
N VAL A 170 14.06 -29.76 -12.76
CA VAL A 170 13.16 -30.91 -12.86
C VAL A 170 13.89 -32.18 -13.29
N GLY A 171 14.94 -32.03 -14.10
CA GLY A 171 15.66 -33.19 -14.62
C GLY A 171 16.74 -32.84 -15.62
N LYS A 172 17.20 -33.86 -16.35
CA LYS A 172 18.18 -33.73 -17.43
C LYS A 172 17.83 -34.62 -18.62
N ILE A 173 18.26 -34.22 -19.80
CA ILE A 173 18.07 -35.00 -21.03
C ILE A 173 19.01 -36.20 -21.03
N ILE A 174 18.45 -37.40 -21.19
CA ILE A 174 19.21 -38.66 -21.26
C ILE A 174 19.19 -39.31 -22.65
N GLU A 175 18.21 -38.97 -23.48
CA GLU A 175 18.04 -39.52 -24.82
C GLU A 175 17.51 -38.43 -25.74
N VAL A 176 18.06 -38.32 -26.94
CA VAL A 176 17.62 -37.35 -27.94
C VAL A 176 17.33 -38.07 -29.25
N ASN A 177 16.10 -37.97 -29.71
CA ASN A 177 15.66 -38.39 -31.03
C ASN A 177 15.49 -37.17 -31.94
N PHE A 178 15.15 -37.38 -33.21
CA PHE A 178 15.07 -36.30 -34.19
C PHE A 178 14.07 -35.18 -33.81
N ASN A 179 12.88 -35.55 -33.33
CA ASN A 179 11.79 -34.62 -32.97
C ASN A 179 11.40 -34.66 -31.49
N THR A 180 11.97 -35.56 -30.70
CA THR A 180 11.58 -35.78 -29.30
C THR A 180 12.79 -36.09 -28.46
N SER A 181 12.73 -35.80 -27.16
CA SER A 181 13.81 -36.15 -26.22
C SER A 181 13.22 -36.70 -24.94
N ARG A 182 13.98 -37.56 -24.26
CA ARG A 182 13.62 -38.13 -22.96
C ARG A 182 14.33 -37.39 -21.83
N VAL A 183 13.54 -37.00 -20.84
CA VAL A 183 13.99 -36.33 -19.63
C VAL A 183 13.99 -37.32 -18.48
N LEU A 184 15.13 -37.47 -17.81
CA LEU A 184 15.23 -38.17 -16.53
C LEU A 184 14.86 -37.20 -15.40
N LEU A 185 13.85 -37.54 -14.62
CA LEU A 185 13.38 -36.73 -13.49
C LEU A 185 14.37 -36.74 -12.32
N LEU A 186 14.35 -35.70 -11.49
CA LEU A 186 15.10 -35.68 -10.23
C LEU A 186 14.61 -36.70 -9.21
N SER A 187 13.35 -37.13 -9.29
CA SER A 187 12.78 -38.16 -8.42
C SER A 187 13.28 -39.56 -8.75
N ASP A 188 13.90 -39.79 -9.92
CA ASP A 188 14.40 -41.11 -10.32
C ASP A 188 15.59 -41.57 -9.47
N ILE A 189 15.65 -42.87 -9.16
CA ILE A 189 16.77 -43.48 -8.41
C ILE A 189 18.13 -43.36 -9.12
N ASN A 190 18.15 -43.23 -10.46
CA ASN A 190 19.37 -43.04 -11.24
C ASN A 190 19.74 -41.55 -11.37
N SER A 191 18.92 -40.65 -10.84
CA SER A 191 19.18 -39.22 -10.85
C SER A 191 20.10 -38.86 -9.69
N ASN A 192 21.32 -38.47 -10.02
CA ASN A 192 22.33 -38.01 -9.07
C ASN A 192 22.79 -36.63 -9.47
N ILE A 193 22.45 -35.62 -8.67
CA ILE A 193 22.77 -34.22 -8.94
C ILE A 193 23.63 -33.65 -7.81
N PRO A 194 24.80 -33.07 -8.11
CA PRO A 194 25.58 -32.30 -7.15
C PRO A 194 24.81 -31.08 -6.66
N ILE A 195 24.64 -30.97 -5.34
CA ILE A 195 23.87 -29.93 -4.68
C ILE A 195 24.68 -29.17 -3.64
N SER A 196 24.22 -27.96 -3.37
CA SER A 196 24.64 -27.12 -2.26
C SER A 196 23.42 -26.79 -1.39
N ILE A 197 23.60 -26.82 -0.08
CA ILE A 197 22.54 -26.56 0.91
C ILE A 197 22.82 -25.22 1.61
N SER A 198 21.80 -24.36 1.67
CA SER A 198 21.83 -23.08 2.39
C SER A 198 20.97 -23.17 3.66
N PRO A 199 21.45 -22.66 4.81
CA PRO A 199 22.66 -21.84 4.99
C PRO A 199 23.97 -22.63 5.06
N GLY A 200 25.06 -22.06 4.53
CA GLY A 200 26.43 -22.59 4.70
C GLY A 200 27.09 -23.23 3.48
N ASN A 201 26.42 -23.25 2.32
CA ASN A 201 26.94 -23.76 1.04
C ASN A 201 27.51 -25.19 1.16
N LEU A 202 26.82 -26.06 1.89
CA LEU A 202 27.28 -27.43 2.14
C LEU A 202 27.11 -28.28 0.90
N GLN A 203 28.20 -28.87 0.41
CA GLN A 203 28.17 -29.72 -0.78
C GLN A 203 27.71 -31.14 -0.45
N ALA A 204 26.80 -31.67 -1.26
CA ALA A 204 26.28 -33.03 -1.17
C ALA A 204 25.79 -33.51 -2.56
N ILE A 205 25.22 -34.71 -2.63
CA ILE A 205 24.58 -35.24 -3.83
C ILE A 205 23.11 -35.52 -3.51
N ALA A 206 22.19 -34.97 -4.30
CA ALA A 206 20.79 -35.36 -4.25
C ALA A 206 20.58 -36.61 -5.12
N THR A 207 20.01 -37.65 -4.53
CA THR A 207 19.62 -38.89 -5.23
C THR A 207 18.11 -39.06 -5.13
N GLY A 208 17.42 -39.28 -6.26
CA GLY A 208 15.99 -39.54 -6.27
C GLY A 208 15.62 -40.86 -5.59
N THR A 209 14.37 -41.01 -5.17
CA THR A 209 13.90 -42.19 -4.41
C THR A 209 12.79 -42.97 -5.09
N SER A 210 12.39 -42.58 -6.31
CA SER A 210 11.16 -42.99 -7.02
C SER A 210 9.86 -42.45 -6.41
N ASP A 211 9.95 -41.72 -5.30
CA ASP A 211 8.85 -40.98 -4.67
C ASP A 211 9.01 -39.46 -4.90
N ASP A 212 8.13 -38.63 -4.31
CA ASP A 212 8.12 -37.16 -4.43
C ASP A 212 9.23 -36.45 -3.63
N PHE A 213 10.27 -37.18 -3.23
CA PHE A 213 11.40 -36.67 -2.48
C PHE A 213 12.74 -37.21 -3.00
N ALA A 214 13.81 -36.42 -2.80
CA ALA A 214 15.18 -36.87 -2.95
C ALA A 214 15.83 -37.10 -1.58
N LYS A 215 16.80 -38.02 -1.52
CA LYS A 215 17.70 -38.20 -0.38
C LYS A 215 18.98 -37.42 -0.60
N VAL A 216 19.53 -36.85 0.47
CA VAL A 216 20.87 -36.26 0.46
C VAL A 216 21.89 -37.33 0.80
N ASN A 217 22.82 -37.56 -0.12
CA ASN A 217 23.95 -38.46 0.04
C ASN A 217 25.26 -37.67 0.16
N TYR A 218 26.25 -38.28 0.79
CA TYR A 218 27.62 -37.75 0.93
C TYR A 218 27.76 -36.42 1.70
N LEU A 219 26.77 -36.06 2.51
CA LEU A 219 26.89 -34.94 3.44
C LEU A 219 27.80 -35.33 4.62
N LYS A 220 28.82 -34.51 4.91
CA LYS A 220 29.72 -34.76 6.06
C LYS A 220 28.96 -34.52 7.37
N LYS A 221 29.02 -35.50 8.29
CA LYS A 221 28.33 -35.46 9.59
C LYS A 221 28.61 -34.20 10.42
N ILE A 222 29.83 -33.66 10.32
CA ILE A 222 30.24 -32.41 11.00
C ILE A 222 29.43 -31.17 10.59
N HIS A 223 28.66 -31.24 9.50
CA HIS A 223 27.87 -30.13 8.97
C HIS A 223 26.36 -30.30 9.19
N LEU A 224 25.92 -31.42 9.77
CA LEU A 224 24.51 -31.69 10.07
C LEU A 224 23.91 -30.62 11.01
N ASN A 225 24.72 -30.06 11.91
CA ASN A 225 24.31 -29.01 12.84
C ASN A 225 24.06 -27.64 12.18
N LYS A 226 24.45 -27.43 10.92
CA LYS A 226 24.23 -26.19 10.18
C LYS A 226 22.97 -26.21 9.33
N ILE A 227 22.32 -27.37 9.23
CA ILE A 227 21.11 -27.58 8.44
C ILE A 227 19.91 -27.49 9.37
N SER A 228 18.84 -26.88 8.87
CA SER A 228 17.53 -26.83 9.51
C SER A 228 16.47 -27.39 8.58
N ASN A 229 15.31 -27.72 9.13
CA ASN A 229 14.09 -27.80 8.33
C ASN A 229 13.90 -26.46 7.59
N ASP A 230 13.40 -26.54 6.36
CA ASP A 230 13.28 -25.44 5.38
C ASP A 230 14.60 -24.87 4.83
N SER A 231 15.75 -25.50 5.09
CA SER A 231 16.99 -25.18 4.37
C SER A 231 16.81 -25.39 2.86
N ILE A 232 17.30 -24.43 2.07
CA ILE A 232 17.12 -24.41 0.61
C ILE A 232 18.25 -25.21 -0.06
N VAL A 233 17.86 -26.05 -1.02
CA VAL A 233 18.76 -26.87 -1.81
C VAL A 233 18.80 -26.37 -3.25
N TYR A 234 20.00 -26.19 -3.79
CA TYR A 234 20.25 -25.74 -5.16
C TYR A 234 21.43 -26.48 -5.77
N THR A 235 21.59 -26.40 -7.10
CA THR A 235 22.71 -27.05 -7.81
C THR A 235 24.05 -26.47 -7.38
N SER A 236 25.06 -27.33 -7.15
CA SER A 236 26.39 -26.85 -6.75
C SER A 236 27.20 -26.30 -7.91
N GLY A 237 26.93 -26.74 -9.14
CA GLY A 237 27.73 -26.45 -10.33
C GLY A 237 28.95 -27.35 -10.51
N THR A 238 29.14 -28.31 -9.60
CA THR A 238 30.27 -29.25 -9.65
C THR A 238 30.18 -30.16 -10.87
N GLY A 239 31.26 -30.27 -11.63
CA GLY A 239 31.33 -31.09 -12.85
C GLY A 239 31.01 -30.36 -14.14
N GLY A 240 30.68 -29.06 -14.10
CA GLY A 240 30.61 -28.19 -15.28
C GLY A 240 29.45 -28.42 -16.25
N LEU A 241 28.57 -29.40 -15.99
CA LEU A 241 27.40 -29.69 -16.83
C LEU A 241 26.16 -28.83 -16.50
N ILE A 242 26.08 -28.35 -15.27
CA ILE A 242 24.95 -27.60 -14.73
C ILE A 242 25.51 -26.35 -14.06
N LYS A 243 24.91 -25.17 -14.25
CA LYS A 243 25.33 -23.99 -13.51
C LYS A 243 25.02 -24.12 -12.03
N SER A 244 25.85 -23.51 -11.19
CA SER A 244 25.55 -23.36 -9.76
C SER A 244 24.36 -22.42 -9.54
N GLY A 245 23.53 -22.72 -8.54
CA GLY A 245 22.46 -21.82 -8.07
C GLY A 245 21.07 -22.05 -8.64
N ILE A 246 20.80 -23.18 -9.31
CA ILE A 246 19.44 -23.53 -9.73
C ILE A 246 18.70 -24.16 -8.53
N PRO A 247 17.58 -23.60 -8.06
CA PRO A 247 16.83 -24.15 -6.94
C PRO A 247 16.21 -25.51 -7.28
N ILE A 248 16.25 -26.43 -6.32
CA ILE A 248 15.72 -27.80 -6.44
C ILE A 248 14.55 -27.99 -5.46
N GLY A 249 14.74 -27.60 -4.20
CA GLY A 249 13.79 -27.92 -3.16
C GLY A 249 14.21 -27.43 -1.78
N LYS A 250 13.52 -27.95 -0.76
CA LYS A 250 13.75 -27.65 0.65
C LYS A 250 13.87 -28.91 1.49
N ILE A 251 14.57 -28.81 2.62
CA ILE A 251 14.74 -29.94 3.56
C ILE A 251 13.51 -30.03 4.47
N ILE A 252 12.87 -31.20 4.53
CA ILE A 252 11.62 -31.41 5.30
C ILE A 252 11.75 -32.41 6.45
N ASP A 253 12.63 -33.38 6.33
CA ASP A 253 12.78 -34.46 7.28
C ASP A 253 14.28 -34.64 7.51
N PHE A 254 14.70 -34.19 8.69
CA PHE A 254 16.07 -34.24 9.13
C PHE A 254 16.09 -35.01 10.44
N ASP A 255 16.47 -36.29 10.34
CA ASP A 255 16.62 -37.14 11.50
C ASP A 255 18.12 -37.39 11.76
N GLN A 256 18.61 -36.75 12.82
CA GLN A 256 19.99 -36.87 13.28
C GLN A 256 20.36 -38.30 13.71
N THR A 257 19.38 -39.17 13.96
CA THR A 257 19.62 -40.55 14.39
C THR A 257 19.82 -41.51 13.21
N THR A 258 19.17 -41.23 12.08
CA THR A 258 19.27 -42.05 10.86
C THR A 258 20.27 -41.47 9.85
N ASP A 259 20.78 -40.26 10.07
CA ASP A 259 21.59 -39.47 9.11
C ASP A 259 20.88 -39.29 7.74
N GLU A 260 19.58 -39.58 7.66
CA GLU A 260 18.80 -39.43 6.44
C GLU A 260 18.23 -38.00 6.38
N VAL A 261 18.53 -37.32 5.28
CA VAL A 261 17.99 -35.98 5.00
C VAL A 261 17.18 -36.05 3.73
N LYS A 262 15.91 -35.67 3.81
CA LYS A 262 14.99 -35.65 2.67
C LYS A 262 14.77 -34.24 2.14
N ILE A 263 14.74 -34.15 0.81
CA ILE A 263 14.47 -32.95 0.06
C ILE A 263 13.09 -33.08 -0.56
N GLN A 264 12.21 -32.13 -0.25
CA GLN A 264 10.97 -31.91 -0.99
C GLN A 264 11.25 -30.99 -2.16
N PHE A 265 10.87 -31.41 -3.37
CA PHE A 265 11.05 -30.60 -4.58
C PHE A 265 10.12 -29.36 -4.56
N PHE A 266 10.57 -28.27 -5.18
CA PHE A 266 9.72 -27.08 -5.37
C PHE A 266 8.72 -27.24 -6.52
N SER A 267 9.06 -28.04 -7.52
CA SER A 267 8.19 -28.34 -8.66
C SER A 267 7.49 -29.68 -8.45
N ASP A 268 6.18 -29.73 -8.77
CA ASP A 268 5.39 -30.95 -8.75
C ASP A 268 5.51 -31.65 -10.11
N PHE A 269 6.27 -32.74 -10.15
CA PHE A 269 6.56 -33.47 -11.39
C PHE A 269 5.34 -34.16 -11.99
N SER A 270 4.26 -34.36 -11.21
CA SER A 270 3.05 -35.04 -11.67
C SER A 270 2.13 -34.16 -12.53
N GLN A 271 2.29 -32.82 -12.45
CA GLN A 271 1.41 -31.86 -13.13
C GLN A 271 2.13 -31.03 -14.20
N LEU A 272 3.33 -31.43 -14.61
CA LEU A 272 4.10 -30.69 -15.59
C LEU A 272 3.47 -30.75 -16.99
N GLN A 273 3.31 -29.59 -17.61
CA GLN A 273 2.80 -29.47 -19.00
C GLN A 273 3.84 -28.90 -19.96
N TYR A 274 4.59 -27.90 -19.49
CA TYR A 274 5.59 -27.18 -20.26
C TYR A 274 6.88 -27.13 -19.46
N VAL A 275 8.00 -27.23 -20.16
CA VAL A 275 9.34 -27.17 -19.57
C VAL A 275 10.26 -26.37 -20.48
N SER A 276 11.30 -25.81 -19.88
CA SER A 276 12.39 -25.17 -20.62
C SER A 276 13.64 -26.05 -20.55
N VAL A 277 14.32 -26.18 -21.68
CA VAL A 277 15.59 -26.91 -21.81
C VAL A 277 16.70 -25.90 -21.99
N ALA A 278 17.77 -26.02 -21.23
CA ALA A 278 18.92 -25.12 -21.30
C ALA A 278 20.23 -25.91 -21.34
N SER A 279 21.20 -25.43 -22.12
CA SER A 279 22.61 -25.80 -21.93
C SER A 279 23.35 -24.70 -21.21
N PHE A 280 24.36 -25.10 -20.45
CA PHE A 280 25.31 -24.20 -19.82
C PHE A 280 26.66 -24.53 -20.41
N ASP A 281 27.09 -23.72 -21.36
CA ASP A 281 28.41 -23.86 -21.97
C ASP A 281 29.36 -22.89 -21.27
N LYS A 282 30.60 -23.33 -21.04
CA LYS A 282 31.64 -22.46 -20.51
C LYS A 282 31.98 -21.43 -21.57
N VAL A 283 31.89 -20.15 -21.21
CA VAL A 283 32.36 -19.08 -22.07
C VAL A 283 33.90 -19.16 -22.08
N GLU A 284 34.45 -19.82 -23.09
CA GLU A 284 35.87 -19.70 -23.38
C GLU A 284 36.12 -18.30 -23.92
N LYS A 285 36.93 -17.51 -23.20
CA LYS A 285 37.49 -16.26 -23.74
C LYS A 285 38.29 -16.64 -24.98
N GLN A 286 37.78 -16.34 -26.17
CA GLN A 286 38.62 -16.38 -27.35
C GLN A 286 39.72 -15.35 -27.15
N ASN A 287 40.97 -15.81 -27.12
CA ASN A 287 42.14 -14.94 -27.12
C ASN A 287 42.05 -14.05 -28.36
N GLU A 288 41.93 -12.74 -28.16
CA GLU A 288 41.95 -11.72 -29.22
C GLU A 288 43.31 -11.66 -29.97
N ASP A 289 44.29 -12.49 -29.58
CA ASP A 289 45.67 -12.44 -30.09
C ASP A 289 45.98 -13.38 -31.28
N GLU A 290 45.07 -14.26 -31.72
CA GLU A 290 45.33 -15.18 -32.86
C GLU A 290 44.79 -14.73 -34.22
N ILE A 291 44.05 -13.62 -34.33
CA ILE A 291 43.47 -13.16 -35.61
C ILE A 291 44.51 -12.51 -36.54
N SER A 292 45.75 -12.32 -36.10
CA SER A 292 46.79 -11.66 -36.90
C SER A 292 47.91 -12.60 -37.39
N LYS A 293 47.66 -13.91 -37.61
CA LYS A 293 48.72 -14.78 -38.15
C LYS A 293 48.28 -16.12 -38.74
N THR A 294 47.29 -16.16 -39.64
CA THR A 294 47.27 -17.27 -40.62
C THR A 294 46.70 -16.81 -41.97
N ASP A 295 47.62 -16.51 -42.88
CA ASP A 295 47.35 -16.40 -44.31
C ASP A 295 46.91 -17.77 -44.89
N ASN A 296 45.88 -17.70 -45.72
CA ASN A 296 45.72 -18.46 -46.97
C ASN A 296 46.12 -19.95 -46.97
N SER A 297 45.23 -20.82 -46.51
CA SER A 297 44.96 -22.11 -47.14
C SER A 297 43.81 -22.76 -46.39
N TRP A 298 42.67 -22.96 -47.05
CA TRP A 298 41.68 -24.06 -46.91
C TRP A 298 40.43 -23.59 -47.65
N LYS A 299 40.49 -23.67 -48.98
CA LYS A 299 39.29 -23.93 -49.78
C LYS A 299 38.89 -25.38 -49.53
N GLU A 300 37.58 -25.58 -49.53
CA GLU A 300 36.83 -26.83 -49.59
C GLU A 300 36.47 -27.52 -48.25
N GLY A 301 35.16 -27.47 -47.95
CA GLY A 301 34.47 -28.49 -47.17
C GLY A 301 33.90 -28.03 -45.83
N ILE A 302 32.67 -27.50 -45.86
CA ILE A 302 31.49 -27.93 -45.06
C ILE A 302 30.46 -26.79 -45.11
N LEU A 303 29.39 -27.03 -45.86
CA LEU A 303 28.22 -26.17 -45.98
C LEU A 303 27.39 -26.26 -44.68
N PHE A 304 27.70 -25.43 -43.69
CA PHE A 304 26.71 -25.09 -42.66
C PHE A 304 25.77 -24.04 -43.25
N LYS A 305 24.52 -24.44 -43.53
CA LYS A 305 23.45 -23.49 -43.84
C LYS A 305 23.12 -22.69 -42.58
N GLY A 306 23.85 -21.59 -42.36
CA GLY A 306 23.36 -20.47 -41.56
C GLY A 306 22.14 -19.83 -42.24
N PRO A 307 21.33 -19.06 -41.50
CA PRO A 307 20.17 -18.38 -42.06
C PRO A 307 20.59 -17.49 -43.24
N SER A 308 19.70 -17.40 -44.23
CA SER A 308 19.90 -16.63 -45.47
C SER A 308 20.39 -15.19 -45.17
N PRO A 309 21.30 -14.60 -45.98
CA PRO A 309 21.73 -13.20 -45.83
C PRO A 309 20.57 -12.19 -45.79
N VAL A 310 19.41 -12.56 -46.36
CA VAL A 310 18.18 -11.76 -46.33
C VAL A 310 17.56 -11.71 -44.93
N GLN A 311 17.59 -12.82 -44.17
CA GLN A 311 17.03 -12.89 -42.81
C GLN A 311 17.88 -12.13 -41.78
N LEU A 312 19.19 -11.99 -42.03
CA LEU A 312 20.07 -11.25 -41.14
C LEU A 312 19.85 -9.73 -41.25
N ASN A 313 19.60 -9.24 -42.47
CA ASN A 313 19.34 -7.82 -42.72
C ASN A 313 17.97 -7.39 -42.16
N GLU A 314 16.92 -8.20 -42.34
CA GLU A 314 15.60 -7.93 -41.75
C GLU A 314 15.65 -7.87 -40.21
N ARG A 315 16.44 -8.76 -39.59
CA ARG A 315 16.63 -8.75 -38.14
C ARG A 315 17.44 -7.55 -37.67
N LEU A 316 18.43 -7.12 -38.45
CA LEU A 316 19.21 -5.91 -38.13
C LEU A 316 18.34 -4.65 -38.23
N GLU A 317 17.49 -4.56 -39.25
CA GLU A 317 16.52 -3.48 -39.41
C GLU A 317 15.50 -3.43 -38.26
N ALA A 318 14.98 -4.59 -37.84
CA ALA A 318 14.08 -4.68 -36.69
C ALA A 318 14.73 -4.20 -35.38
N LEU A 319 16.01 -4.55 -35.16
CA LEU A 319 16.76 -4.11 -33.98
C LEU A 319 17.08 -2.61 -34.01
N VAL A 320 17.33 -2.04 -35.20
CA VAL A 320 17.52 -0.60 -35.36
C VAL A 320 16.22 0.15 -35.07
N GLN A 321 15.08 -0.35 -35.55
CA GLN A 321 13.77 0.23 -35.24
C GLN A 321 13.44 0.13 -33.75
N GLU A 322 13.72 -1.00 -33.11
CA GLU A 322 13.51 -1.17 -31.66
C GLU A 322 14.34 -0.16 -30.85
N LYS A 323 15.60 0.07 -31.25
CA LYS A 323 16.46 1.08 -30.63
C LYS A 323 15.88 2.48 -30.79
N GLU A 324 15.41 2.84 -31.99
CA GLU A 324 14.85 4.16 -32.28
C GLU A 324 13.55 4.42 -31.50
N ILE A 325 12.70 3.40 -31.34
CA ILE A 325 11.51 3.45 -30.49
C ILE A 325 11.90 3.64 -29.02
N ASN A 326 12.91 2.91 -28.53
CA ASN A 326 13.38 3.04 -27.15
C ASN A 326 13.97 4.43 -26.88
N ASP A 327 14.71 5.00 -27.83
CA ASP A 327 15.26 6.35 -27.72
C ASP A 327 14.14 7.42 -27.72
N GLN A 328 13.09 7.24 -28.53
CA GLN A 328 11.90 8.11 -28.51
C GLN A 328 11.13 8.02 -27.19
N ILE A 329 10.90 6.82 -26.67
CA ILE A 329 10.22 6.60 -25.39
C ILE A 329 11.01 7.27 -24.26
N ARG A 330 12.33 7.10 -24.26
CA ARG A 330 13.21 7.73 -23.25
C ARG A 330 13.11 9.25 -23.28
N SER A 331 13.15 9.85 -24.47
CA SER A 331 12.99 11.30 -24.64
C SER A 331 11.64 11.81 -24.14
N GLN A 332 10.55 11.08 -24.41
CA GLN A 332 9.22 11.42 -23.91
C GLN A 332 9.14 11.33 -22.38
N ILE A 333 9.70 10.28 -21.78
CA ILE A 333 9.75 10.11 -20.32
C ILE A 333 10.56 11.25 -19.68
N GLU A 334 11.68 11.65 -20.26
CA GLU A 334 12.50 12.76 -19.75
C GLU A 334 11.74 14.10 -19.81
N ALA A 335 11.01 14.36 -20.90
CA ALA A 335 10.17 15.56 -21.05
C ALA A 335 9.01 15.59 -20.05
N GLU A 336 8.36 14.45 -19.81
CA GLU A 336 7.25 14.34 -18.86
C GLU A 336 7.74 14.52 -17.42
N ASN A 337 8.89 13.95 -17.08
CA ASN A 337 9.52 14.15 -15.77
C ASN A 337 9.90 15.62 -15.51
N LEU A 338 10.36 16.35 -16.53
CA LEU A 338 10.62 17.79 -16.42
C LEU A 338 9.33 18.57 -16.16
N LYS A 339 8.24 18.23 -16.85
CA LYS A 339 6.92 18.85 -16.66
C LYS A 339 6.38 18.59 -15.25
N LEU A 340 6.48 17.35 -14.76
CA LEU A 340 6.06 16.98 -13.41
C LEU A 340 6.87 17.72 -12.33
N LYS A 341 8.19 17.89 -12.53
CA LYS A 341 9.03 18.70 -11.64
C LYS A 341 8.59 20.15 -11.58
N ASP A 342 8.23 20.76 -12.71
CA ASP A 342 7.73 22.13 -12.72
C ASP A 342 6.38 22.24 -11.99
N GLN A 343 5.46 21.29 -12.22
CA GLN A 343 4.18 21.24 -11.51
C GLN A 343 4.37 21.11 -9.99
N LEU A 344 5.28 20.24 -9.55
CA LEU A 344 5.63 20.09 -8.13
C LEU A 344 6.15 21.41 -7.53
N SER A 345 7.06 22.10 -8.24
CA SER A 345 7.58 23.40 -7.82
C SER A 345 6.46 24.46 -7.70
N GLN A 346 5.53 24.49 -8.65
CA GLN A 346 4.37 25.40 -8.58
C GLN A 346 3.45 25.09 -7.41
N ILE A 347 3.19 23.80 -7.13
CA ILE A 347 2.36 23.37 -6.00
C ILE A 347 3.02 23.74 -4.67
N GLN A 348 4.33 23.52 -4.53
CA GLN A 348 5.09 23.93 -3.34
C GLN A 348 5.02 25.43 -3.09
N LYS A 349 5.12 26.26 -4.14
CA LYS A 349 4.94 27.72 -4.01
C LYS A 349 3.53 28.09 -3.53
N LYS A 350 2.49 27.43 -4.04
CA LYS A 350 1.09 27.66 -3.60
C LYS A 350 0.87 27.23 -2.15
N LEU A 351 1.47 26.10 -1.73
CA LEU A 351 1.43 25.63 -0.34
C LEU A 351 2.07 26.66 0.59
N PHE A 352 3.28 27.12 0.27
CA PHE A 352 3.97 28.14 1.06
C PHE A 352 3.16 29.45 1.20
N GLN A 353 2.52 29.91 0.11
CA GLN A 353 1.64 31.08 0.17
C GLN A 353 0.40 30.85 1.05
N SER A 354 -0.16 29.65 1.00
CA SER A 354 -1.35 29.29 1.79
C SER A 354 -1.01 29.18 3.28
N GLU A 355 0.13 28.57 3.63
CA GLU A 355 0.64 28.52 5.00
C GLU A 355 0.89 29.93 5.56
N LYS A 356 1.46 30.82 4.75
CA LYS A 356 1.65 32.22 5.16
C LYS A 356 0.31 32.90 5.48
N LYS A 357 -0.72 32.71 4.64
CA LYS A 357 -2.08 33.23 4.90
C LYS A 357 -2.68 32.65 6.16
N ILE A 358 -2.53 31.35 6.39
CA ILE A 358 -3.03 30.68 7.61
C ILE A 358 -2.33 31.27 8.84
N ASN A 359 -1.02 31.51 8.78
CA ASN A 359 -0.28 32.09 9.90
C ASN A 359 -0.66 33.58 10.16
N GLU A 360 -0.96 34.34 9.11
CA GLU A 360 -1.50 35.70 9.26
C GLU A 360 -2.89 35.67 9.91
N GLN A 361 -3.78 34.79 9.46
CA GLN A 361 -5.11 34.63 10.04
C GLN A 361 -5.06 34.11 11.48
N SER A 362 -4.15 33.19 11.81
CA SER A 362 -3.99 32.66 13.17
C SER A 362 -3.51 33.74 14.15
N LYS A 363 -2.63 34.65 13.71
CA LYS A 363 -2.22 35.83 14.50
C LYS A 363 -3.41 36.76 14.77
N VAL A 364 -4.27 36.99 13.78
CA VAL A 364 -5.50 37.78 13.96
C VAL A 364 -6.46 37.08 14.91
N ILE A 365 -6.67 35.76 14.80
CA ILE A 365 -7.55 35.03 15.72
C ILE A 365 -7.02 35.08 17.16
N ASN A 366 -5.71 34.95 17.35
CA ASN A 366 -5.09 35.01 18.67
C ASN A 366 -5.17 36.39 19.32
N SER A 367 -5.18 37.49 18.54
CA SER A 367 -5.41 38.82 19.11
C SER A 367 -6.82 38.96 19.70
N HIS A 368 -7.82 38.37 19.06
CA HIS A 368 -9.21 38.42 19.52
C HIS A 368 -9.48 37.51 20.76
N LYS A 369 -8.62 36.53 21.06
CA LYS A 369 -8.71 35.73 22.30
C LYS A 369 -8.44 36.58 23.54
N ILE A 370 -7.53 37.54 23.45
CA ILE A 370 -7.17 38.46 24.54
C ILE A 370 -8.39 39.34 24.89
N ASP A 371 -9.11 39.82 23.87
CA ASP A 371 -10.35 40.59 24.06
C ASP A 371 -11.48 39.77 24.69
N LYS A 372 -11.55 38.45 24.42
CA LYS A 372 -12.55 37.55 25.03
C LYS A 372 -12.32 37.36 26.53
N GLU A 373 -11.07 37.36 26.98
CA GLU A 373 -10.73 37.33 28.41
C GLU A 373 -11.07 38.65 29.11
N GLU A 374 -10.81 39.79 28.45
CA GLU A 374 -11.20 41.13 28.92
C GLU A 374 -12.73 41.25 29.02
N TYR A 375 -13.46 40.80 28.00
CA TYR A 375 -14.91 40.75 27.99
C TYR A 375 -15.47 39.89 29.13
N ASN A 376 -14.87 38.71 29.37
CA ASN A 376 -15.27 37.83 30.46
C ASN A 376 -15.00 38.47 31.84
N PHE A 377 -13.87 39.15 31.99
CA PHE A 377 -13.58 39.94 33.19
C PHE A 377 -14.61 41.05 33.40
N LEU A 378 -14.93 41.84 32.36
CA LEU A 378 -15.92 42.93 32.44
C LEU A 378 -17.31 42.39 32.82
N LYS A 379 -17.73 41.25 32.26
CA LYS A 379 -18.98 40.57 32.62
C LYS A 379 -19.00 40.17 34.10
N LEU A 380 -17.93 39.52 34.58
CA LEU A 380 -17.82 39.14 35.99
C LEU A 380 -17.70 40.35 36.91
N ASN A 381 -17.13 41.46 36.45
CA ASN A 381 -16.99 42.69 37.22
C ASN A 381 -18.34 43.37 37.47
N LEU A 382 -19.26 43.33 36.49
CA LEU A 382 -20.63 43.83 36.68
C LEU A 382 -21.38 43.06 37.78
N GLU A 383 -21.15 41.75 37.89
CA GLU A 383 -21.86 40.89 38.83
C GLU A 383 -21.20 40.81 40.22
N PHE A 384 -19.86 40.72 40.26
CA PHE A 384 -19.10 40.45 41.48
C PHE A 384 -18.20 41.62 41.95
N GLY A 385 -18.06 42.67 41.14
CA GLY A 385 -17.27 43.86 41.49
C GLY A 385 -17.66 44.52 42.83
N PRO A 386 -18.96 44.72 43.13
CA PRO A 386 -19.40 45.29 44.41
C PRO A 386 -19.04 44.45 45.64
N LYS A 387 -18.82 43.13 45.46
CA LYS A 387 -18.40 42.22 46.54
C LYS A 387 -16.89 42.37 46.80
N CYS A 388 -16.08 42.55 45.77
CA CYS A 388 -14.63 42.65 45.86
C CYS A 388 -14.13 44.06 46.23
N ALA A 389 -14.90 45.11 45.93
CA ALA A 389 -14.51 46.50 46.16
C ALA A 389 -14.48 46.89 47.64
N LYS A 390 -13.46 47.65 48.04
CA LYS A 390 -13.39 48.33 49.34
C LYS A 390 -14.35 49.52 49.34
N LYS A 391 -15.37 49.50 50.21
CA LYS A 391 -16.43 50.53 50.27
C LYS A 391 -16.12 51.66 51.26
N THR A 392 -15.33 51.37 52.30
CA THR A 392 -14.89 52.33 53.35
C THR A 392 -13.48 51.99 53.83
N ILE A 393 -12.81 52.94 54.52
CA ILE A 393 -11.43 52.80 55.03
C ILE A 393 -11.26 51.54 55.91
N ILE A 394 -12.32 51.13 56.62
CA ILE A 394 -12.35 50.02 57.59
C ILE A 394 -12.88 48.70 56.98
N SER A 395 -13.43 48.71 55.76
CA SER A 395 -13.98 47.49 55.13
C SER A 395 -12.92 46.52 54.60
N LYS A 396 -13.12 45.21 54.81
CA LYS A 396 -12.32 44.12 54.21
C LYS A 396 -12.64 44.01 52.71
N GLY A 397 -11.79 44.58 51.85
CA GLY A 397 -11.94 44.55 50.39
C GLY A 397 -10.72 45.15 49.68
N PHE A 398 -10.65 44.99 48.36
CA PHE A 398 -9.51 45.45 47.55
C PHE A 398 -9.82 46.79 46.87
N LYS A 399 -8.78 47.59 46.59
CA LYS A 399 -8.92 48.85 45.84
C LYS A 399 -9.34 48.52 44.39
N VAL A 400 -10.39 49.16 43.89
CA VAL A 400 -10.88 48.93 42.52
C VAL A 400 -9.73 49.17 41.53
N GLY A 401 -9.49 48.19 40.64
CA GLY A 401 -8.41 48.23 39.67
C GLY A 401 -7.07 47.63 40.13
N SER A 402 -6.94 47.19 41.39
CA SER A 402 -5.73 46.48 41.83
C SER A 402 -5.66 45.04 41.27
N PRO A 403 -4.46 44.43 41.15
CA PRO A 403 -4.33 43.03 40.70
C PRO A 403 -5.13 42.05 41.57
N GLU A 404 -5.21 42.31 42.89
CA GLU A 404 -5.99 41.50 43.84
C GLU A 404 -7.49 41.66 43.64
N TYR A 405 -7.96 42.87 43.31
CA TYR A 405 -9.34 43.12 42.92
C TYR A 405 -9.71 42.34 41.64
N ARG A 406 -8.86 42.38 40.61
CA ARG A 406 -9.06 41.64 39.35
C ARG A 406 -9.16 40.13 39.62
N LYS A 407 -8.28 39.57 40.45
CA LYS A 407 -8.32 38.15 40.86
C LYS A 407 -9.57 37.79 41.64
N CYS A 408 -10.03 38.63 42.58
CA CYS A 408 -11.26 38.42 43.34
C CYS A 408 -12.50 38.37 42.44
N VAL A 409 -12.58 39.26 41.44
CA VAL A 409 -13.68 39.30 40.47
C VAL A 409 -13.67 38.07 39.56
N LEU A 410 -12.50 37.66 39.06
CA LEU A 410 -12.36 36.43 38.25
C LEU A 410 -12.74 35.17 39.06
N ARG A 411 -12.59 35.21 40.38
CA ARG A 411 -13.02 34.16 41.32
C ARG A 411 -14.46 34.34 41.83
N ARG A 412 -15.29 35.12 41.12
CA ARG A 412 -16.72 35.33 41.43
C ARG A 412 -16.99 35.86 42.84
N GLY A 413 -16.10 36.72 43.36
CA GLY A 413 -16.31 37.42 44.63
C GLY A 413 -15.66 36.79 45.86
N ILE A 414 -14.85 35.74 45.70
CA ILE A 414 -14.14 35.08 46.80
C ILE A 414 -12.89 35.90 47.16
N LYS A 415 -12.88 36.47 48.37
CA LYS A 415 -11.75 37.22 48.93
C LYS A 415 -10.82 36.25 49.64
N THR A 416 -9.77 35.79 48.98
CA THR A 416 -8.70 35.06 49.67
C THR A 416 -7.84 36.07 50.41
N ASN A 417 -8.02 36.14 51.72
CA ASN A 417 -7.03 36.61 52.68
C ASN A 417 -7.13 35.78 53.98
N ASP A 418 -7.50 34.51 53.82
CA ASP A 418 -7.45 33.40 54.78
C ASP A 418 -7.37 32.09 53.95
#